data_AF-A0A8J8GD06-F1
#
_entry.id   AF-A0A8J8GD06-F1
#
_cell.length_a   1.000
_cell.length_b   1.000
_cell.length_c   1.000
_cell.angle_alpha   90.00
_cell.angle_beta   90.00
_cell.angle_gamma   90.00
#
_symmetry.space_group_name_H-M   'P 1'
#
loop_
_entity.id
_entity.type
_entity.pdbx_description
1 polymer ?
#
loop_
_entity_poly.entity_id
_entity_poly.type
_entity_poly.pdbx_seq_one_letter_code
_entity_poly.pdbx_strand_id
1 'polypeptide(L)'
;MSQSKMIDPFEVWKNVYDQTEAYWSKVLDENMATEEFSRGLGKILDMNLQYKKLVNDSTKAYLEQMNMPSKDDLAKLASLIINVEAKVDQIEEVVEEASFVQASQLKQNEEIKTIQNEMKKISKKMDQILELLQKQA
;
A
#
# COMPACT_ATOMS: atom_id res chain seq x y z
N MET A 1 -53.56 56.92 -23.76
CA MET A 1 -53.57 55.44 -23.71
C MET A 1 -52.18 54.99 -23.29
N SER A 2 -52.03 54.66 -22.01
CA SER A 2 -50.77 54.30 -21.36
C SER A 2 -50.46 52.83 -21.63
N GLN A 3 -49.45 52.56 -22.44
CA GLN A 3 -48.94 51.20 -22.64
C GLN A 3 -47.62 51.08 -21.86
N SER A 4 -47.76 50.65 -20.61
CA SER A 4 -46.65 50.27 -19.74
C SER A 4 -45.85 49.16 -20.43
N LYS A 5 -44.65 49.49 -20.90
CA LYS A 5 -43.63 48.50 -21.30
C LYS A 5 -43.28 47.72 -20.03
N MET A 6 -43.97 46.61 -19.79
CA MET A 6 -43.53 45.63 -18.81
C MET A 6 -42.16 45.15 -19.26
N ILE A 7 -41.13 45.44 -18.47
CA ILE A 7 -39.79 44.88 -18.64
C ILE A 7 -39.94 43.36 -18.55
N ASP A 8 -39.65 42.63 -19.63
CA ASP A 8 -39.65 41.17 -19.63
C ASP A 8 -38.38 40.70 -18.88
N PRO A 9 -38.53 40.04 -17.71
CA PRO A 9 -37.39 39.57 -16.93
C PRO A 9 -36.52 38.56 -17.70
N PHE A 10 -37.11 37.80 -18.64
CA PHE A 10 -36.36 36.86 -19.47
C PHE A 10 -35.52 37.58 -20.52
N GLU A 11 -36.03 38.67 -21.10
CA GLU A 11 -35.28 39.48 -22.06
C GLU A 11 -34.11 40.21 -21.39
N VAL A 12 -34.31 40.71 -20.17
CA VAL A 12 -33.22 41.30 -19.36
C VAL A 12 -32.19 40.23 -18.99
N TRP A 13 -32.63 39.07 -18.49
CA TRP A 13 -31.71 37.99 -18.14
C TRP A 13 -30.94 37.47 -19.35
N LYS A 14 -31.61 37.31 -20.50
CA LYS A 14 -30.98 36.94 -21.76
C LYS A 14 -29.95 37.96 -22.20
N ASN A 15 -30.28 39.26 -22.19
CA ASN A 15 -29.32 40.30 -22.55
C ASN A 15 -28.09 40.31 -21.62
N VAL A 16 -28.30 40.09 -20.31
CA VAL A 16 -27.19 40.00 -19.35
C VAL A 16 -26.35 38.75 -19.61
N TYR A 17 -26.98 37.60 -19.89
CA TYR A 17 -26.30 36.37 -20.24
C TYR A 17 -25.50 36.53 -21.54
N ASP A 18 -26.12 37.02 -22.62
CA ASP A 18 -25.50 37.20 -23.93
C ASP A 18 -24.30 38.17 -23.85
N GLN A 19 -24.43 39.25 -23.06
CA GLN A 19 -23.32 40.19 -22.81
C GLN A 19 -22.20 39.55 -21.98
N THR A 20 -22.55 38.76 -20.98
CA THR A 20 -21.59 38.04 -20.13
C THR A 20 -20.85 36.99 -20.94
N GLU A 21 -21.55 36.21 -21.76
CA GLU A 21 -20.99 35.19 -22.64
C GLU A 21 -20.05 35.81 -23.68
N ALA A 22 -20.45 36.90 -24.34
CA ALA A 22 -19.60 37.58 -25.32
C ALA A 22 -18.32 38.13 -24.66
N TYR A 23 -18.44 38.69 -23.46
CA TYR A 23 -17.30 39.17 -22.69
C TYR A 23 -16.35 38.03 -22.29
N TRP A 24 -16.88 36.96 -21.72
CA TRP A 24 -16.07 35.81 -21.30
C TRP A 24 -15.50 35.03 -22.49
N SER A 25 -16.21 34.91 -23.61
CA SER A 25 -15.65 34.35 -24.85
C SER A 25 -14.44 35.14 -25.31
N LYS A 26 -14.54 36.47 -25.37
CA LYS A 26 -13.42 37.31 -25.77
C LYS A 26 -12.24 37.21 -24.80
N VAL A 27 -12.51 37.25 -23.49
CA VAL A 27 -11.48 37.10 -22.47
C VAL A 27 -10.82 35.72 -22.55
N LEU A 28 -11.58 34.64 -22.74
CA LEU A 28 -11.03 33.30 -22.85
C LEU A 28 -10.25 33.12 -24.15
N ASP A 29 -10.75 33.58 -25.28
CA ASP A 29 -10.04 33.49 -26.57
C ASP A 29 -8.71 34.26 -26.55
N GLU A 30 -8.68 35.44 -25.91
CA GLU A 30 -7.46 36.26 -25.82
C GLU A 30 -6.49 35.78 -24.73
N ASN A 31 -6.99 35.25 -23.60
CA ASN A 31 -6.17 34.95 -22.42
C ASN A 31 -5.87 33.46 -22.22
N MET A 32 -6.60 32.53 -22.84
CA MET A 32 -6.38 31.08 -22.65
C MET A 32 -5.00 30.63 -23.17
N ALA A 33 -4.39 31.38 -24.09
CA ALA A 33 -3.02 31.18 -24.57
C ALA A 33 -1.94 31.90 -23.72
N THR A 34 -2.34 32.66 -22.69
CA THR A 34 -1.42 33.47 -21.89
C THR A 34 -1.04 32.78 -20.58
N GLU A 35 0.21 32.90 -20.19
CA GLU A 35 0.73 32.34 -18.93
C GLU A 35 0.02 32.95 -17.70
N GLU A 36 -0.46 34.19 -17.80
CA GLU A 36 -1.15 34.91 -16.71
C GLU A 36 -2.48 34.27 -16.33
N PHE A 37 -3.26 33.79 -17.31
CA PHE A 37 -4.49 33.06 -17.05
C PHE A 37 -4.21 31.75 -16.33
N SER A 38 -3.21 30.99 -16.77
CA SER A 38 -2.77 29.76 -16.10
C SER A 38 -2.28 30.04 -14.66
N ARG A 39 -1.53 31.13 -14.44
CA ARG A 39 -1.11 31.56 -13.09
C ARG A 39 -2.30 31.96 -12.22
N GLY A 40 -3.30 32.63 -12.77
CA GLY A 40 -4.53 33.00 -12.07
C GLY A 40 -5.34 31.78 -11.64
N LEU A 41 -5.53 30.82 -12.56
CA LEU A 41 -6.18 29.54 -12.25
C LEU A 41 -5.39 28.74 -11.20
N GLY A 42 -4.05 28.73 -11.30
CA GLY A 42 -3.17 28.11 -10.30
C GLY A 42 -3.40 28.70 -8.91
N LYS A 43 -3.45 30.03 -8.78
CA LYS A 43 -3.75 30.71 -7.51
C LYS A 43 -5.12 30.37 -6.94
N ILE A 44 -6.16 30.30 -7.80
CA ILE A 44 -7.51 29.93 -7.37
C ILE A 44 -7.54 28.48 -6.88
N LEU A 45 -6.88 27.58 -7.60
CA LEU A 45 -6.74 26.19 -7.21
C LEU A 45 -5.98 26.08 -5.88
N ASP A 46 -4.86 26.77 -5.73
CA ASP A 46 -4.08 26.82 -4.50
C ASP A 46 -4.92 27.31 -3.32
N MET A 47 -5.74 28.34 -3.52
CA MET A 47 -6.64 28.85 -2.50
C MET A 47 -7.69 27.81 -2.10
N ASN A 48 -8.27 27.09 -3.08
CA ASN A 48 -9.21 26.00 -2.80
C ASN A 48 -8.54 24.86 -2.01
N LEU A 49 -7.33 24.48 -2.38
CA LEU A 49 -6.55 23.45 -1.70
C LEU A 49 -6.18 23.88 -0.27
N GLN A 50 -5.77 25.13 -0.07
CA GLN A 50 -5.50 25.69 1.25
C GLN A 50 -6.76 25.71 2.13
N TYR A 51 -7.90 26.10 1.56
CA TYR A 51 -9.18 26.07 2.28
C TYR A 51 -9.55 24.64 2.69
N LYS A 52 -9.47 23.67 1.77
CA LYS A 52 -9.71 22.25 2.07
C LYS A 52 -8.77 21.75 3.17
N LYS A 53 -7.49 22.11 3.10
CA LYS A 53 -6.50 21.75 4.10
C LYS A 53 -6.87 22.30 5.48
N LEU A 54 -7.20 23.59 5.57
CA LEU A 54 -7.60 24.24 6.81
C LEU A 54 -8.81 23.54 7.45
N VAL A 55 -9.84 23.21 6.65
CA VAL A 55 -11.03 22.49 7.11
C VAL A 55 -10.65 21.10 7.62
N ASN A 56 -9.80 20.37 6.89
CA ASN A 56 -9.37 19.04 7.29
C ASN A 56 -8.56 19.06 8.60
N ASP A 57 -7.59 19.96 8.70
CA ASP A 57 -6.73 20.10 9.88
C ASP A 57 -7.54 20.53 11.11
N SER A 58 -8.51 21.44 10.94
CA SER A 58 -9.43 21.84 12.02
C SER A 58 -10.31 20.67 12.47
N THR A 59 -10.80 19.86 11.51
CA THR A 59 -11.62 18.68 11.82
C THR A 59 -10.79 17.63 12.57
N LYS A 60 -9.53 17.43 12.19
CA LYS A 60 -8.61 16.52 12.91
C LYS A 60 -8.38 16.98 14.34
N ALA A 61 -8.04 18.25 14.55
CA ALA A 61 -7.84 18.79 15.89
C ALA A 61 -9.10 18.64 16.78
N TYR A 62 -10.28 18.82 16.21
CA TYR A 62 -11.55 18.59 16.91
C TYR A 62 -11.74 17.11 17.30
N LEU A 63 -11.47 16.18 16.38
CA LEU A 63 -11.54 14.75 16.64
C LEU A 63 -10.53 14.31 17.71
N GLU A 64 -9.30 14.81 17.63
CA GLU A 64 -8.25 14.58 18.63
C GLU A 64 -8.68 15.06 20.02
N GLN A 65 -9.30 16.24 20.12
CA GLN A 65 -9.83 16.75 21.39
C GLN A 65 -10.92 15.82 21.98
N MET A 66 -11.72 15.18 21.13
CA MET A 66 -12.72 14.19 21.54
C MET A 66 -12.13 12.78 21.75
N ASN A 67 -10.80 12.61 21.67
CA ASN A 67 -10.12 11.32 21.67
C ASN A 67 -10.63 10.36 20.57
N MET A 68 -11.06 10.91 19.43
CA MET A 68 -11.52 10.15 18.27
C MET A 68 -10.43 10.17 17.18
N PRO A 69 -10.09 9.02 16.59
CA PRO A 69 -9.11 8.98 15.50
C PRO A 69 -9.66 9.62 14.23
N SER A 70 -8.77 10.24 13.44
CA SER A 70 -9.14 10.73 12.12
C SER A 70 -9.24 9.59 11.09
N LYS A 71 -9.88 9.84 9.95
CA LYS A 71 -9.91 8.87 8.84
C LYS A 71 -8.52 8.49 8.34
N ASP A 72 -7.58 9.44 8.35
CA ASP A 72 -6.20 9.20 7.91
C ASP A 72 -5.47 8.27 8.89
N ASP A 73 -5.73 8.39 10.18
CA ASP A 73 -5.10 7.53 11.20
C ASP A 73 -5.63 6.09 11.11
N LEU A 74 -6.94 5.93 10.85
CA LEU A 74 -7.54 4.62 10.58
C LEU A 74 -6.95 3.98 9.31
N ALA A 75 -6.74 4.76 8.25
CA ALA A 75 -6.11 4.26 7.02
C ALA A 75 -4.66 3.82 7.25
N LYS A 76 -3.87 4.60 8.01
CA LYS A 76 -2.50 4.22 8.39
C LYS A 76 -2.49 2.94 9.24
N LEU A 77 -3.39 2.86 10.23
CA LEU A 77 -3.50 1.67 11.08
C LEU A 77 -3.86 0.44 10.25
N ALA A 78 -4.80 0.55 9.31
CA ALA A 78 -5.15 -0.54 8.41
C ALA A 78 -3.95 -1.00 7.56
N SER A 79 -3.16 -0.06 7.03
CA SER A 79 -1.94 -0.41 6.30
C SER A 79 -0.89 -1.11 7.18
N LEU A 80 -0.73 -0.67 8.43
CA LEU A 80 0.16 -1.32 9.39
C LEU A 80 -0.32 -2.74 9.73
N ILE A 81 -1.62 -2.95 9.91
CA ILE A 81 -2.20 -4.27 10.16
C ILE A 81 -1.93 -5.20 8.99
N ILE A 82 -2.17 -4.77 7.75
CA ILE A 82 -1.89 -5.57 6.54
C ILE A 82 -0.41 -5.96 6.47
N ASN A 83 0.50 -5.03 6.80
CA ASN A 83 1.93 -5.32 6.81
C ASN A 83 2.32 -6.31 7.91
N VAL A 84 1.64 -6.28 9.06
CA VAL A 84 1.85 -7.24 10.15
C VAL A 84 1.33 -8.61 9.73
N GLU A 85 0.13 -8.70 9.16
CA GLU A 85 -0.45 -9.94 8.63
C GLU A 85 0.51 -10.60 7.64
N ALA A 86 0.98 -9.87 6.63
CA ALA A 86 1.94 -10.39 5.66
C ALA A 86 3.25 -10.90 6.29
N LYS A 87 3.73 -10.25 7.36
CA LYS A 87 4.92 -10.70 8.10
C LYS A 87 4.64 -11.93 8.96
N VAL A 88 3.45 -12.04 9.53
CA VAL A 88 3.02 -13.22 10.29
C VAL A 88 2.93 -14.42 9.37
N ASP A 89 2.34 -14.28 8.19
CA ASP A 89 2.27 -15.35 7.18
C ASP A 89 3.67 -15.84 6.77
N GLN A 90 4.62 -14.91 6.57
CA GLN A 90 6.02 -15.26 6.29
C GLN A 90 6.69 -16.02 7.43
N ILE A 91 6.39 -15.65 8.68
CA ILE A 91 6.92 -16.37 9.85
C ILE A 91 6.30 -17.76 9.92
N GLU A 92 5.00 -17.89 9.65
CA GLU A 92 4.31 -19.18 9.61
C GLU A 92 4.95 -20.13 8.59
N GLU A 93 5.20 -19.64 7.37
CA GLU A 93 5.88 -20.42 6.31
C GLU A 93 7.29 -20.88 6.74
N VAL A 94 8.10 -19.97 7.31
CA VAL A 94 9.45 -20.30 7.77
C VAL A 94 9.41 -21.31 8.93
N VAL A 95 8.45 -21.19 9.84
CA VAL A 95 8.30 -22.11 10.98
C VAL A 95 7.85 -23.49 10.50
N GLU A 96 6.95 -23.57 9.53
CA GLU A 96 6.52 -24.83 8.93
C GLU A 96 7.69 -25.51 8.21
N GLU A 97 8.45 -24.77 7.40
CA GLU A 97 9.64 -25.28 6.71
C GLU A 97 10.69 -25.77 7.71
N ALA A 98 11.00 -24.98 8.75
CA ALA A 98 11.95 -25.35 9.78
C ALA A 98 11.51 -26.63 10.53
N SER A 99 10.21 -26.77 10.80
CA SER A 99 9.64 -27.96 11.45
C SER A 99 9.78 -29.20 10.56
N PHE A 100 9.51 -29.06 9.25
CA PHE A 100 9.71 -30.14 8.28
C PHE A 100 11.18 -30.55 8.14
N VAL A 101 12.08 -29.57 8.04
CA VAL A 101 13.54 -29.81 7.98
C VAL A 101 14.02 -30.51 9.25
N GLN A 102 13.57 -30.08 10.43
CA GLN A 102 13.93 -30.75 11.68
C GLN A 102 13.43 -32.20 11.72
N ALA A 103 12.18 -32.46 11.33
CA ALA A 103 11.63 -33.80 11.28
C ALA A 103 12.40 -34.71 10.30
N SER A 104 12.77 -34.20 9.13
CA SER A 104 13.57 -34.96 8.15
C SER A 104 15.01 -35.22 8.63
N GLN A 105 15.66 -34.23 9.27
CA GLN A 105 16.99 -34.41 9.88
C GLN A 105 17.00 -35.44 11.00
N LEU A 106 15.94 -35.50 11.83
CA LEU A 106 15.82 -36.52 12.87
C LEU A 106 15.77 -37.93 12.26
N LYS A 107 14.96 -38.13 11.20
CA LYS A 107 14.90 -39.41 10.48
C LYS A 107 16.24 -39.78 9.83
N GLN A 108 16.88 -38.83 9.14
CA GLN A 108 18.21 -39.06 8.55
C GLN A 108 19.26 -39.43 9.60
N ASN A 109 19.24 -38.79 10.78
CA ASN A 109 20.16 -39.11 11.87
C ASN A 109 19.94 -40.51 12.43
N GLU A 110 18.70 -41.01 12.49
CA GLU A 110 18.41 -42.40 12.87
C GLU A 110 18.93 -43.40 11.83
N GLU A 111 18.74 -43.12 10.55
CA GLU A 111 19.26 -43.95 9.45
C GLU A 111 20.80 -43.97 9.47
N ILE A 112 21.46 -42.82 9.63
CA ILE A 112 22.92 -42.73 9.75
C ILE A 112 23.44 -43.53 10.95
N LYS A 113 22.77 -43.46 12.11
CA LYS A 113 23.15 -44.28 13.28
C LYS A 113 23.04 -45.78 12.97
N THR A 114 22.02 -46.18 12.22
CA THR A 114 21.83 -47.57 11.80
C THR A 114 22.97 -48.02 10.88
N ILE A 115 23.28 -47.22 9.84
CA ILE A 115 24.39 -47.48 8.91
C ILE A 115 25.73 -47.54 9.66
N GLN A 116 25.98 -46.64 10.61
CA GLN A 116 27.20 -46.66 11.43
C GLN A 116 27.35 -47.98 12.20
N ASN A 117 26.26 -48.50 12.76
CA ASN A 117 26.28 -49.78 13.48
C ASN A 117 26.57 -50.95 12.55
N GLU A 118 25.99 -50.96 11.35
CA GLU A 118 26.28 -51.98 10.33
C GLU A 118 27.73 -51.91 9.85
N MET A 119 28.25 -50.70 9.61
CA MET A 119 29.64 -50.47 9.20
C MET A 119 30.63 -50.97 10.25
N LYS A 120 30.36 -50.73 11.55
CA LYS A 120 31.16 -51.29 12.65
C LYS A 120 31.17 -52.82 12.66
N LYS A 121 30.03 -53.46 12.40
CA LYS A 121 29.95 -54.93 12.31
C LYS A 121 30.77 -55.45 11.12
N ILE A 122 30.71 -54.77 9.98
CA ILE A 122 31.50 -55.12 8.79
C ILE A 122 33.01 -54.97 9.07
N SER A 123 33.44 -53.85 9.64
CA SER A 123 34.84 -53.63 10.03
C SER A 123 35.35 -54.76 10.90
N LYS A 124 34.60 -55.14 11.94
CA LYS A 124 34.99 -56.22 12.85
C LYS A 124 35.11 -57.57 12.13
N LYS A 125 34.21 -57.89 11.20
CA LYS A 125 34.30 -59.10 10.37
C LYS A 125 35.54 -59.08 9.47
N MET A 126 35.89 -57.92 8.93
CA MET A 126 37.07 -57.76 8.09
C MET A 126 38.36 -57.99 8.89
N ASP A 127 38.45 -57.43 10.10
CA ASP A 127 39.57 -57.65 11.03
C ASP A 127 39.73 -59.14 11.37
N GLN A 128 38.61 -59.85 11.61
CA GLN A 128 38.61 -61.29 11.85
C GLN A 128 39.15 -62.09 10.65
N ILE A 129 38.77 -61.70 9.42
CA ILE A 129 39.28 -62.34 8.20
C ILE A 129 40.78 -62.10 8.06
N LEU A 130 41.26 -60.88 8.32
CA LEU A 130 42.69 -60.56 8.27
C LEU A 130 43.50 -61.36 9.29
N GLU A 131 43.02 -61.52 10.52
CA GLU A 131 43.65 -62.37 11.53
C GLU A 131 43.73 -63.85 11.10
N LEU A 132 42.65 -64.37 10.49
CA LEU A 132 42.63 -65.76 10.02
C LEU A 132 43.62 -65.97 8.87
N LEU A 133 43.75 -65.01 7.96
CA LEU A 133 44.71 -65.06 6.86
C LEU A 133 46.16 -64.96 7.35
N GLN A 134 46.45 -64.09 8.33
CA GLN A 134 47.79 -64.01 8.92
C GLN A 134 48.21 -65.28 9.67
N LYS A 135 47.26 -66.04 10.22
CA LYS A 135 47.54 -67.34 10.87
C LYS A 135 47.76 -68.48 9.88
N GLN A 136 47.40 -68.30 8.61
CA GLN A 136 47.58 -69.30 7.55
C GLN A 136 48.85 -69.08 6.69
N ALA A 137 49.52 -67.94 6.87
CA ALA A 137 50.84 -67.63 6.30
C ALA A 137 51.95 -67.95 7.31
#